data_AF-R7NDK8-F1
#
_entry.id   AF-R7NDK8-F1
#
_cell.length_a   1.000
_cell.length_b   1.000
_cell.length_c   1.000
_cell.angle_alpha   90.00
_cell.angle_beta   90.00
_cell.angle_gamma   90.00
#
_symmetry.space_group_name_H-M   'P 1'
#
loop_
_entity.id
_entity.type
_entity.pdbx_description
1 polymer ?
#
loop_
_entity_poly.entity_id
_entity_poly.type
_entity_poly.pdbx_seq_one_letter_code
_entity_poly.pdbx_strand_id
1 'polypeptide(L)'
;MNVDYLQIKLKELKLFLEVKYKAKTSLDVERLYLSFLKEEIRMGTNYLNYEKDRDLYYLGNCYTYALGLPSQKEFIEKFIALGDDEVFPFNCGFTNTTKNYFLAQDAQGILKNFYDDCSILGIQIFDSEIDSPNYHNGYKIVLYLSFYHSVCNDFHFIRQNLGDGTWSDKIGYFGPIRKLEFPNPFSSHYQYFKTFEIVKPVIRERRK
;
A
#
# COMPACT_ATOMS: atom_id res chain seq x y z
N MET A 1 22.23 -11.30 -15.84
CA MET A 1 21.43 -10.93 -14.65
C MET A 1 21.84 -9.52 -14.27
N ASN A 2 20.91 -8.58 -14.07
CA ASN A 2 21.24 -7.18 -13.80
C ASN A 2 21.93 -7.07 -12.41
N VAL A 3 23.04 -6.34 -12.31
CA VAL A 3 23.78 -6.12 -11.05
C VAL A 3 22.89 -5.44 -10.00
N ASP A 4 22.08 -4.48 -10.41
CA ASP A 4 21.16 -3.76 -9.51
C ASP A 4 20.11 -4.70 -8.89
N TYR A 5 19.63 -5.66 -9.69
CA TYR A 5 18.69 -6.68 -9.22
C TYR A 5 19.30 -7.51 -8.08
N LEU A 6 20.54 -7.98 -8.27
CA LEU A 6 21.24 -8.79 -7.28
C LEU A 6 21.55 -8.01 -6.00
N GLN A 7 21.93 -6.73 -6.14
CA GLN A 7 22.19 -5.86 -5.01
C GLN A 7 20.92 -5.62 -4.17
N ILE A 8 19.78 -5.39 -4.83
CA ILE A 8 18.51 -5.22 -4.13
C ILE A 8 18.09 -6.51 -3.42
N LYS A 9 18.17 -7.68 -4.08
CA LYS A 9 17.84 -8.95 -3.43
C LYS A 9 18.75 -9.28 -2.25
N LEU A 10 20.04 -8.94 -2.34
CA LEU A 10 20.94 -9.06 -1.18
C LEU A 10 20.54 -8.12 -0.03
N LYS A 11 20.08 -6.90 -0.33
CA LYS A 11 19.62 -5.95 0.68
C LYS A 11 18.32 -6.43 1.36
N GLU A 12 17.36 -6.92 0.60
CA GLU A 12 16.14 -7.55 1.13
C GLU A 12 16.48 -8.73 2.05
N LEU A 13 17.37 -9.64 1.63
CA LEU A 13 17.80 -10.77 2.47
C LEU A 13 18.41 -10.31 3.80
N LYS A 14 19.23 -9.25 3.77
CA LYS A 14 19.77 -8.66 5.00
C LYS A 14 18.66 -8.14 5.90
N LEU A 15 17.67 -7.43 5.36
CA LEU A 15 16.52 -6.94 6.13
C LEU A 15 15.72 -8.08 6.78
N PHE A 16 15.53 -9.20 6.08
CA PHE A 16 14.91 -10.40 6.67
C PHE A 16 15.72 -11.00 7.83
N LEU A 17 17.06 -10.99 7.74
CA LEU A 17 17.90 -11.43 8.85
C LEU A 17 17.83 -10.45 10.03
N GLU A 18 17.76 -9.14 9.75
CA GLU A 18 17.64 -8.12 10.80
C GLU A 18 16.30 -8.18 11.52
N VAL A 19 15.19 -8.36 10.81
CA VAL A 19 13.87 -8.49 11.46
C VAL A 19 13.82 -9.75 12.32
N LYS A 20 14.40 -10.86 11.85
CA LYS A 20 14.39 -12.13 12.58
C LYS A 20 15.25 -12.09 13.84
N TYR A 21 16.49 -11.59 13.73
CA TYR A 21 17.51 -11.77 14.77
C TYR A 21 17.86 -10.49 15.54
N LYS A 22 17.55 -9.30 15.01
CA LYS A 22 17.97 -8.02 15.61
C LYS A 22 16.82 -7.13 16.10
N ALA A 23 15.63 -7.20 15.49
CA ALA A 23 14.49 -6.39 15.90
C ALA A 23 14.03 -6.78 17.32
N LYS A 24 13.93 -5.78 18.20
CA LYS A 24 13.56 -5.97 19.62
C LYS A 24 12.24 -5.30 19.99
N THR A 25 11.77 -4.37 19.16
CA THR A 25 10.50 -3.66 19.36
C THR A 25 9.67 -3.67 18.07
N SER A 26 8.35 -3.51 18.19
CA SER A 26 7.45 -3.31 17.04
C SER A 26 7.92 -2.15 16.15
N LEU A 27 8.41 -1.06 16.74
CA LEU A 27 8.98 0.08 16.02
C LEU A 27 10.22 -0.29 15.19
N ASP A 28 11.08 -1.20 15.67
CA ASP A 28 12.22 -1.68 14.87
C ASP A 28 11.72 -2.42 13.62
N VAL A 29 10.66 -3.22 13.79
CA VAL A 29 10.06 -3.98 12.69
C VAL A 29 9.44 -3.04 11.66
N GLU A 30 8.70 -2.01 12.08
CA GLU A 30 8.14 -1.00 11.17
C GLU A 30 9.22 -0.29 10.34
N ARG A 31 10.34 0.09 10.97
CA ARG A 31 11.46 0.77 10.28
C ARG A 31 12.15 -0.15 9.28
N LEU A 32 12.36 -1.42 9.65
CA LEU A 32 12.92 -2.41 8.74
C LEU A 32 11.97 -2.72 7.59
N TYR A 33 10.66 -2.81 7.86
CA TYR A 33 9.63 -3.02 6.85
C TYR A 33 9.57 -1.85 5.86
N LEU A 34 9.63 -0.61 6.34
CA LEU A 34 9.72 0.56 5.46
C LEU A 34 10.95 0.52 4.56
N SER A 35 12.10 0.11 5.10
CA SER A 35 13.33 -0.07 4.33
C SER A 35 13.18 -1.16 3.27
N PHE A 36 12.47 -2.25 3.60
CA PHE A 36 12.13 -3.31 2.67
C PHE A 36 11.21 -2.81 1.54
N LEU A 37 10.13 -2.09 1.87
CA LEU A 37 9.19 -1.55 0.89
C LEU A 37 9.86 -0.63 -0.13
N LYS A 38 10.80 0.22 0.31
CA LYS A 38 11.55 1.10 -0.59
C LYS A 38 12.32 0.32 -1.66
N GLU A 39 12.88 -0.83 -1.31
CA GLU A 39 13.57 -1.67 -2.28
C GLU A 39 12.59 -2.46 -3.16
N GLU A 40 11.54 -3.00 -2.56
CA GLU A 40 10.58 -3.83 -3.26
C GLU A 40 9.76 -3.03 -4.29
N ILE A 41 9.43 -1.77 -4.00
CA ILE A 41 8.78 -0.86 -4.96
C ILE A 41 9.65 -0.64 -6.20
N ARG A 42 10.96 -0.50 -6.03
CA ARG A 42 11.91 -0.32 -7.16
C ARG A 42 11.97 -1.58 -8.03
N MET A 43 11.78 -2.75 -7.44
CA MET A 43 11.75 -4.05 -8.12
C MET A 43 10.39 -4.45 -8.68
N GLY A 44 9.34 -3.72 -8.29
CA GLY A 44 7.95 -4.02 -8.58
C GLY A 44 7.54 -3.67 -10.01
N THR A 45 6.29 -3.26 -10.15
CA THR A 45 5.70 -2.89 -11.43
C THR A 45 4.56 -1.89 -11.22
N ASN A 46 4.31 -1.07 -12.24
CA ASN A 46 3.07 -0.29 -12.37
C ASN A 46 1.92 -1.14 -12.94
N TYR A 47 2.21 -2.34 -13.48
CA TYR A 47 1.22 -3.26 -14.05
C TYR A 47 0.77 -4.31 -13.03
N LEU A 48 -0.07 -3.89 -12.09
CA LEU A 48 -0.61 -4.77 -11.05
C LEU A 48 -1.71 -5.69 -11.61
N ASN A 49 -1.78 -6.93 -11.11
CA ASN A 49 -2.72 -7.95 -11.59
C ASN A 49 -3.40 -8.67 -10.41
N TYR A 50 -4.70 -8.46 -10.27
CA TYR A 50 -5.47 -8.99 -9.13
C TYR A 50 -5.42 -10.53 -8.98
N GLU A 51 -5.24 -11.31 -10.05
CA GLU A 51 -5.20 -12.79 -9.99
C GLU A 51 -3.89 -13.30 -9.43
N LYS A 52 -2.78 -12.65 -9.79
CA LYS A 52 -1.42 -13.07 -9.42
C LYS A 52 -1.00 -12.57 -8.04
N ASP A 53 -1.69 -11.55 -7.53
CA ASP A 53 -1.25 -10.84 -6.33
C ASP A 53 -1.95 -11.31 -5.04
N ARG A 54 -2.83 -12.33 -5.07
CA ARG A 54 -3.63 -12.73 -3.89
C ARG A 54 -2.79 -13.07 -2.66
N ASP A 55 -1.69 -13.80 -2.85
CA ASP A 55 -0.84 -14.25 -1.75
C ASP A 55 0.16 -13.19 -1.29
N LEU A 56 0.28 -12.07 -2.01
CA LEU A 56 1.24 -10.99 -1.70
C LEU A 56 0.80 -10.09 -0.54
N TYR A 57 -0.48 -10.14 -0.14
CA TYR A 57 -1.06 -9.24 0.86
C TYR A 57 -1.53 -10.02 2.10
N TYR A 58 -0.65 -10.86 2.66
CA TYR A 58 -0.90 -11.55 3.92
C TYR A 58 -1.18 -10.54 5.03
N LEU A 59 -2.40 -10.55 5.57
CA LEU A 59 -2.89 -9.54 6.52
C LEU A 59 -2.68 -8.09 6.02
N GLY A 60 -2.71 -7.88 4.70
CA GLY A 60 -2.76 -6.56 4.09
C GLY A 60 -4.21 -6.05 3.97
N ASN A 61 -4.38 -4.74 4.01
CA ASN A 61 -5.67 -4.08 3.81
C ASN A 61 -5.79 -3.41 2.42
N CYS A 62 -6.86 -2.64 2.21
CA CYS A 62 -7.10 -1.91 0.96
C CYS A 62 -5.95 -0.96 0.58
N TYR A 63 -5.24 -0.40 1.56
CA TYR A 63 -4.18 0.57 1.32
C TYR A 63 -2.94 -0.06 0.70
N THR A 64 -2.40 -1.08 1.36
CA THR A 64 -1.27 -1.85 0.85
C THR A 64 -1.60 -2.53 -0.47
N TYR A 65 -2.83 -3.04 -0.61
CA TYR A 65 -3.32 -3.59 -1.87
C TYR A 65 -3.33 -2.54 -2.99
N ALA A 66 -3.95 -1.38 -2.77
CA ALA A 66 -4.08 -0.34 -3.77
C ALA A 66 -2.72 0.19 -4.22
N LEU A 67 -1.79 0.40 -3.28
CA LEU A 67 -0.43 0.81 -3.58
C LEU A 67 0.48 -0.34 -4.05
N GLY A 68 -0.02 -1.58 -4.11
CA GLY A 68 0.77 -2.77 -4.45
C GLY A 68 2.03 -2.89 -3.58
N LEU A 69 1.86 -2.69 -2.27
CA LEU A 69 2.88 -2.83 -1.24
C LEU A 69 2.72 -4.23 -0.62
N PRO A 70 3.66 -5.16 -0.83
CA PRO A 70 3.49 -6.53 -0.36
C PRO A 70 3.58 -6.60 1.16
N SER A 71 2.61 -7.29 1.75
CA SER A 71 2.47 -7.49 3.19
C SER A 71 3.24 -8.75 3.58
N GLN A 72 4.56 -8.60 3.79
CA GLN A 72 5.45 -9.73 4.02
C GLN A 72 5.23 -10.37 5.40
N LYS A 73 5.00 -11.68 5.40
CA LYS A 73 4.64 -12.47 6.57
C LYS A 73 5.67 -12.35 7.70
N GLU A 74 6.96 -12.40 7.38
CA GLU A 74 8.05 -12.35 8.37
C GLU A 74 8.05 -11.06 9.18
N PHE A 75 7.73 -9.93 8.55
CA PHE A 75 7.63 -8.64 9.24
C PHE A 75 6.39 -8.58 10.11
N ILE A 76 5.25 -9.02 9.58
CA ILE A 76 3.96 -8.95 10.29
C ILE A 76 3.97 -9.88 11.51
N GLU A 77 4.42 -11.13 11.36
CA GLU A 77 4.51 -12.06 12.48
C GLU A 77 5.50 -11.59 13.54
N LYS A 78 6.63 -10.99 13.14
CA LYS A 78 7.58 -10.42 14.10
C LYS A 78 7.00 -9.22 14.83
N PHE A 79 6.27 -8.35 14.14
CA PHE A 79 5.59 -7.20 14.74
C PHE A 79 4.60 -7.66 15.80
N ILE A 80 3.71 -8.60 15.45
CA ILE A 80 2.71 -9.16 16.37
C ILE A 80 3.39 -9.85 17.56
N ALA A 81 4.48 -10.59 17.34
CA ALA A 81 5.22 -11.23 18.43
C ALA A 81 5.94 -10.25 19.39
N LEU A 82 6.13 -8.99 18.98
CA LEU A 82 6.84 -7.97 19.76
C LEU A 82 5.92 -6.86 20.30
N GLY A 83 4.64 -6.85 19.94
CA GLY A 83 3.67 -5.81 20.30
C GLY A 83 2.44 -6.37 21.01
N ASP A 84 1.68 -5.50 21.66
CA ASP A 84 0.39 -5.82 22.29
C ASP A 84 -0.79 -5.70 21.30
N ASP A 85 -0.58 -5.10 20.12
CA ASP A 85 -1.61 -4.93 19.08
C ASP A 85 -1.68 -6.15 18.13
N GLU A 86 -2.89 -6.63 17.87
CA GLU A 86 -3.13 -7.86 17.10
C GLU A 86 -2.81 -7.74 15.60
N VAL A 87 -2.65 -6.52 15.05
CA VAL A 87 -2.52 -6.29 13.60
C VAL A 87 -1.53 -5.18 13.26
N PHE A 88 -0.72 -5.40 12.21
CA PHE A 88 0.21 -4.39 11.69
C PHE A 88 -0.54 -3.16 11.13
N PRO A 89 -0.19 -1.93 11.52
CA PRO A 89 -1.01 -0.74 11.26
C PRO A 89 -0.84 -0.20 9.84
N PHE A 90 -1.43 -0.84 8.83
CA PHE A 90 -1.40 -0.39 7.42
C PHE A 90 -2.31 0.81 7.14
N ASN A 91 -2.13 1.91 7.88
CA ASN A 91 -2.91 3.14 7.75
C ASN A 91 -2.21 4.19 6.87
N CYS A 92 -2.94 5.17 6.36
CA CYS A 92 -2.31 6.37 5.81
C CYS A 92 -1.46 7.04 6.90
N GLY A 93 -0.16 7.19 6.68
CA GLY A 93 0.81 7.72 7.64
C GLY A 93 1.73 6.65 8.23
N PHE A 94 1.40 5.38 7.97
CA PHE A 94 2.30 4.29 7.60
C PHE A 94 3.83 4.44 7.80
N THR A 95 4.35 5.38 7.05
CA THR A 95 5.79 5.47 6.81
C THR A 95 6.49 6.41 7.78
N ASN A 96 5.73 7.18 8.58
CA ASN A 96 6.31 8.12 9.54
C ASN A 96 6.96 7.42 10.75
N THR A 97 6.79 6.11 10.93
CA THR A 97 7.47 5.25 11.94
C THR A 97 7.70 5.95 13.29
N THR A 98 6.63 6.50 13.87
CA THR A 98 6.66 7.08 15.22
C THR A 98 5.76 6.27 16.15
N LYS A 99 6.13 6.18 17.43
CA LYS A 99 5.30 5.55 18.48
C LYS A 99 3.90 6.17 18.62
N ASN A 100 3.67 7.34 18.03
CA ASN A 100 2.44 8.10 18.16
C ASN A 100 1.69 8.10 16.83
N TYR A 101 1.24 6.92 16.41
CA TYR A 101 0.24 6.80 15.35
C TYR A 101 -1.06 7.46 15.79
N PHE A 102 -1.20 8.75 15.50
CA PHE A 102 -2.51 9.37 15.53
C PHE A 102 -3.18 9.08 14.19
N LEU A 103 -4.22 8.26 14.23
CA LEU A 103 -5.15 8.13 13.11
C LEU A 103 -5.68 9.53 12.80
N ALA A 104 -5.56 9.93 11.53
CA ALA A 104 -6.17 11.18 11.08
C ALA A 104 -7.68 11.12 11.34
N GLN A 105 -8.22 12.17 11.96
CA GLN A 105 -9.64 12.24 12.34
C GLN A 105 -10.50 12.98 11.31
N ASP A 106 -9.88 13.42 10.22
CA ASP A 106 -10.53 14.13 9.13
C ASP A 106 -9.94 13.76 7.76
N ALA A 107 -10.67 14.13 6.72
CA ALA A 107 -10.31 13.85 5.33
C ALA A 107 -8.95 14.45 4.92
N GLN A 108 -8.61 15.63 5.44
CA GLN A 108 -7.38 16.34 5.07
C GLN A 108 -6.15 15.69 5.70
N GLY A 109 -6.27 15.20 6.93
CA GLY A 109 -5.22 14.44 7.60
C GLY A 109 -4.94 13.13 6.89
N ILE A 110 -5.98 12.40 6.44
CA ILE A 110 -5.81 11.17 5.66
C ILE A 110 -5.09 11.48 4.35
N LEU A 111 -5.54 12.51 3.63
CA LEU A 111 -4.95 12.91 2.36
C LEU A 111 -3.49 13.36 2.52
N LYS A 112 -3.19 14.15 3.56
CA LYS A 112 -1.82 14.58 3.87
C LYS A 112 -0.93 13.37 4.16
N ASN A 113 -1.39 12.47 5.03
CA ASN A 113 -0.64 11.27 5.37
C ASN A 113 -0.40 10.36 4.16
N PHE A 114 -1.37 10.26 3.25
CA PHE A 114 -1.22 9.55 1.98
C PHE A 114 -0.13 10.16 1.09
N TYR A 115 -0.13 11.49 0.92
CA TYR A 115 0.93 12.18 0.17
C TYR A 115 2.31 12.02 0.82
N ASP A 116 2.39 12.12 2.14
CA ASP A 116 3.63 11.93 2.89
C ASP A 116 4.18 10.51 2.69
N ASP A 117 3.33 9.49 2.80
CA ASP A 117 3.70 8.09 2.54
C ASP A 117 4.25 7.90 1.13
N CYS A 118 3.55 8.43 0.12
CA CYS A 118 3.98 8.30 -1.26
C CYS A 118 5.30 9.03 -1.51
N SER A 119 5.49 10.23 -0.93
CA SER A 119 6.74 10.97 -0.98
C SER A 119 7.90 10.18 -0.36
N ILE A 120 7.70 9.60 0.83
CA ILE A 120 8.71 8.79 1.53
C ILE A 120 9.08 7.53 0.73
N LEU A 121 8.10 6.92 0.06
CA LEU A 121 8.28 5.74 -0.79
C LEU A 121 8.77 6.08 -2.21
N GLY A 122 8.88 7.36 -2.57
CA GLY A 122 9.29 7.82 -3.90
C GLY A 122 8.23 7.60 -4.99
N ILE A 123 6.97 7.42 -4.61
CA ILE A 123 5.83 7.25 -5.51
C ILE A 123 5.35 8.64 -5.96
N GLN A 124 5.25 8.84 -7.28
CA GLN A 124 4.65 10.05 -7.83
C GLN A 124 3.13 9.92 -7.89
N ILE A 125 2.45 11.02 -7.59
CA ILE A 125 0.99 11.12 -7.59
C ILE A 125 0.58 12.25 -8.52
N PHE A 126 -0.44 11.98 -9.34
CA PHE A 126 -1.09 12.98 -10.18
C PHE A 126 -2.59 12.94 -9.95
N ASP A 127 -3.22 14.11 -9.85
CA ASP A 127 -4.67 14.21 -9.78
C ASP A 127 -5.30 13.72 -11.08
N SER A 128 -6.40 12.98 -10.97
CA SER A 128 -7.08 12.36 -12.11
C SER A 128 -8.58 12.25 -11.83
N GLU A 129 -9.33 11.90 -12.87
CA GLU A 129 -10.73 11.45 -12.76
C GLU A 129 -10.82 9.94 -12.99
N ILE A 130 -11.93 9.31 -12.62
CA ILE A 130 -12.15 7.86 -12.83
C ILE A 130 -12.08 7.52 -14.32
N ASP A 131 -12.82 8.27 -15.14
CA ASP A 131 -13.02 7.98 -16.57
C ASP A 131 -11.96 8.58 -17.50
N SER A 132 -11.00 9.34 -16.97
CA SER A 132 -9.93 9.87 -17.82
C SER A 132 -8.98 8.74 -18.30
N PRO A 133 -8.23 8.93 -19.37
CA PRO A 133 -7.08 8.07 -19.69
C PRO A 133 -6.02 8.10 -18.57
N ASN A 134 -5.13 7.10 -18.54
CA ASN A 134 -3.90 7.17 -17.75
C ASN A 134 -2.82 7.90 -18.57
N TYR A 135 -2.31 9.02 -18.06
CA TYR A 135 -1.36 9.86 -18.80
C TYR A 135 0.10 9.65 -18.39
N HIS A 136 0.35 9.10 -17.20
CA HIS A 136 1.70 9.06 -16.62
C HIS A 136 2.34 7.65 -16.63
N ASN A 137 1.78 6.71 -17.40
CA ASN A 137 2.23 5.31 -17.46
C ASN A 137 2.23 4.62 -16.09
N GLY A 138 1.28 5.01 -15.26
CA GLY A 138 1.01 4.46 -13.94
C GLY A 138 -0.25 3.60 -13.94
N TYR A 139 -0.89 3.51 -12.78
CA TYR A 139 -2.23 2.97 -12.63
C TYR A 139 -3.06 3.91 -11.74
N LYS A 140 -4.38 3.80 -11.80
CA LYS A 140 -5.25 4.64 -10.98
C LYS A 140 -5.60 4.02 -9.66
N ILE A 141 -5.80 4.85 -8.65
CA ILE A 141 -6.49 4.50 -7.42
C ILE A 141 -7.58 5.51 -7.11
N VAL A 142 -8.65 5.06 -6.45
CA VAL A 142 -9.72 5.91 -5.95
C VAL A 142 -9.75 5.81 -4.43
N LEU A 143 -9.75 6.96 -3.77
CA LEU A 143 -9.94 7.10 -2.34
C LEU A 143 -11.42 7.38 -2.06
N TYR A 144 -11.99 6.53 -1.22
CA TYR A 144 -13.28 6.72 -0.58
C TYR A 144 -13.11 6.98 0.90
N LEU A 145 -13.96 7.83 1.47
CA LEU A 145 -13.97 8.15 2.90
C LEU A 145 -15.30 7.76 3.53
N SER A 146 -15.25 7.17 4.71
CA SER A 146 -16.42 6.94 5.55
C SER A 146 -16.53 8.04 6.59
N PHE A 147 -17.74 8.54 6.78
CA PHE A 147 -18.05 9.54 7.79
C PHE A 147 -19.08 9.00 8.76
N TYR A 148 -18.78 9.14 10.06
CA TYR A 148 -19.75 8.97 11.12
C TYR A 148 -20.02 10.35 11.74
N HIS A 149 -21.22 10.88 11.53
CA HIS A 149 -21.51 12.30 11.71
C HIS A 149 -20.51 13.19 10.94
N SER A 150 -19.82 14.10 11.62
CA SER A 150 -18.80 15.00 11.03
C SER A 150 -17.37 14.48 11.16
N VAL A 151 -17.19 13.24 11.63
CA VAL A 151 -15.86 12.63 11.85
C VAL A 151 -15.57 11.64 10.73
N CYS A 152 -14.41 11.78 10.10
CA CYS A 152 -13.92 10.78 9.16
C CYS A 152 -13.41 9.58 9.97
N ASN A 153 -14.15 8.48 9.94
CA ASN A 153 -13.87 7.32 10.79
C ASN A 153 -13.13 6.19 10.06
N ASP A 154 -13.11 6.22 8.73
CA ASP A 154 -12.39 5.23 7.93
C ASP A 154 -12.12 5.70 6.50
N PHE A 155 -11.25 4.99 5.79
CA PHE A 155 -10.97 5.17 4.37
C PHE A 155 -10.97 3.84 3.63
N HIS A 156 -11.17 3.88 2.31
CA HIS A 156 -11.08 2.71 1.46
C HIS A 156 -10.47 3.06 0.11
N PHE A 157 -9.51 2.25 -0.34
CA PHE A 157 -8.90 2.41 -1.64
C PHE A 157 -9.31 1.30 -2.61
N ILE A 158 -9.55 1.69 -3.85
CA ILE A 158 -9.80 0.81 -4.99
C ILE A 158 -8.75 1.12 -6.06
N ARG A 159 -8.17 0.11 -6.70
CA ARG A 159 -7.17 0.29 -7.77
C ARG A 159 -7.65 -0.19 -9.12
N GLN A 160 -7.15 0.45 -10.17
CA GLN A 160 -7.32 0.01 -11.54
C GLN A 160 -6.33 -1.10 -11.88
N ASN A 161 -6.81 -2.12 -12.57
CA ASN A 161 -6.00 -3.19 -13.15
C ASN A 161 -5.64 -2.78 -14.59
N LEU A 162 -4.34 -2.67 -14.90
CA LEU A 162 -3.91 -2.23 -16.24
C LEU A 162 -4.02 -3.30 -17.34
N GLY A 163 -4.31 -4.55 -16.97
CA GLY A 163 -4.44 -5.65 -17.95
C GLY A 163 -5.76 -5.64 -18.72
N ASP A 164 -6.86 -5.34 -18.04
CA ASP A 164 -8.23 -5.38 -18.57
C ASP A 164 -9.02 -4.10 -18.31
N GLY A 165 -8.42 -3.10 -17.67
CA GLY A 165 -9.04 -1.83 -17.32
C GLY A 165 -10.06 -1.93 -16.19
N THR A 166 -10.29 -3.12 -15.62
CA THR A 166 -11.24 -3.29 -14.51
C THR A 166 -10.66 -2.74 -13.22
N TRP A 167 -11.47 -2.72 -12.17
CA TRP A 167 -11.05 -2.27 -10.84
C TRP A 167 -10.97 -3.44 -9.87
N SER A 168 -10.30 -3.24 -8.75
CA SER A 168 -10.28 -4.20 -7.66
C SER A 168 -9.95 -3.55 -6.32
N ASP A 169 -10.39 -4.18 -5.25
CA ASP A 169 -10.09 -3.78 -3.88
C ASP A 169 -9.81 -4.97 -2.96
N LYS A 170 -9.27 -4.69 -1.78
CA LYS A 170 -9.09 -5.66 -0.69
C LYS A 170 -9.97 -5.25 0.48
N ILE A 171 -10.82 -6.17 0.97
CA ILE A 171 -11.74 -5.88 2.07
C ILE A 171 -11.06 -6.10 3.42
N GLY A 172 -10.71 -5.02 4.11
CA GLY A 172 -10.03 -5.06 5.41
C GLY A 172 -8.79 -5.96 5.42
N TYR A 173 -8.35 -6.35 6.61
CA TYR A 173 -7.18 -7.23 6.78
C TYR A 173 -7.47 -8.69 6.40
N PHE A 174 -8.66 -9.18 6.74
CA PHE A 174 -9.03 -10.61 6.62
C PHE A 174 -10.00 -10.93 5.47
N GLY A 175 -10.60 -9.92 4.83
CA GLY A 175 -11.56 -10.13 3.75
C GLY A 175 -10.91 -10.39 2.40
N PRO A 176 -11.71 -10.75 1.38
CA PRO A 176 -11.20 -11.11 0.06
C PRO A 176 -10.72 -9.90 -0.75
N ILE A 177 -10.01 -10.19 -1.83
CA ILE A 177 -9.85 -9.25 -2.96
C ILE A 177 -11.05 -9.40 -3.88
N ARG A 178 -11.71 -8.30 -4.23
CA ARG A 178 -12.85 -8.30 -5.16
C ARG A 178 -12.42 -7.69 -6.50
N LYS A 179 -12.85 -8.30 -7.59
CA LYS A 179 -12.81 -7.68 -8.92
C LYS A 179 -14.10 -6.89 -9.12
N LEU A 180 -13.99 -5.70 -9.72
CA LEU A 180 -15.08 -4.75 -9.90
C LEU A 180 -15.08 -4.26 -11.34
N GLU A 181 -16.27 -4.13 -11.94
CA GLU A 181 -16.40 -3.53 -13.28
C GLU A 181 -16.22 -2.00 -13.23
N PHE A 182 -16.67 -1.39 -12.13
CA PHE A 182 -16.53 0.04 -11.82
C PHE A 182 -16.05 0.20 -10.37
N PRO A 183 -15.29 1.25 -10.00
CA PRO A 183 -14.69 1.35 -8.66
C PRO A 183 -15.73 1.70 -7.58
N ASN A 184 -16.67 0.80 -7.30
CA ASN A 184 -17.65 0.99 -6.23
C ASN A 184 -17.21 0.30 -4.94
N PRO A 185 -17.26 1.00 -3.79
CA PRO A 185 -16.91 0.42 -2.50
C PRO A 185 -17.92 -0.68 -2.12
N PHE A 186 -17.52 -1.56 -1.20
CA PHE A 186 -18.36 -2.66 -0.72
C PHE A 186 -19.53 -2.20 0.16
N SER A 187 -19.42 -1.00 0.73
CA SER A 187 -20.43 -0.41 1.61
C SER A 187 -20.81 0.98 1.11
N SER A 188 -22.10 1.29 1.18
CA SER A 188 -22.66 2.58 0.79
C SER A 188 -22.26 3.74 1.70
N HIS A 189 -21.62 3.46 2.85
CA HIS A 189 -21.16 4.49 3.79
C HIS A 189 -19.86 5.16 3.32
N TYR A 190 -19.15 4.53 2.39
CA TYR A 190 -17.98 5.11 1.75
C TYR A 190 -18.39 6.04 0.61
N GLN A 191 -18.00 7.29 0.72
CA GLN A 191 -18.26 8.33 -0.26
C GLN A 191 -17.01 8.57 -1.10
N TYR A 192 -17.20 8.76 -2.41
CA TYR A 192 -16.11 9.14 -3.30
C TYR A 192 -15.45 10.42 -2.80
N PHE A 193 -14.12 10.42 -2.73
CA PHE A 193 -13.36 11.60 -2.34
C PHE A 193 -12.44 12.08 -3.44
N LYS A 194 -11.54 11.22 -3.93
CA LYS A 194 -10.55 11.63 -4.94
C LYS A 194 -9.99 10.46 -5.75
N THR A 195 -9.63 10.71 -7.00
CA THR A 195 -8.90 9.77 -7.86
C THR A 195 -7.49 10.25 -8.13
N PHE A 196 -6.55 9.31 -8.18
CA PHE A 196 -5.14 9.56 -8.41
C PHE A 196 -4.58 8.64 -9.47
N GLU A 197 -3.64 9.12 -10.27
CA GLU A 197 -2.67 8.27 -10.97
C GLU A 197 -1.43 8.07 -10.10
N ILE A 198 -1.01 6.83 -9.99
CA ILE A 198 0.12 6.36 -9.17
C ILE A 198 1.23 5.87 -10.09
N VAL A 199 2.42 6.45 -9.95
CA VAL A 199 3.62 6.03 -10.69
C VAL A 199 4.73 5.66 -9.72
N LYS A 200 5.08 4.37 -9.69
CA LYS A 200 6.18 3.86 -8.86
C LYS A 200 7.55 4.10 -9.52
N PRO A 201 8.62 4.31 -8.72
CA PRO A 201 9.99 4.49 -9.18
C PRO A 201 10.65 3.16 -9.56
N VAL A 202 10.03 2.43 -10.49
CA VAL A 202 10.46 1.10 -10.91
C VAL A 202 11.74 1.20 -11.73
N ILE A 203 12.83 0.56 -11.28
CA ILE A 203 14.09 0.49 -12.04
C ILE A 203 14.09 -0.64 -13.07
N ARG A 204 13.12 -1.54 -12.96
CA ARG A 204 12.97 -2.71 -13.82
C ARG A 204 11.79 -2.51 -14.75
N GLU A 205 12.04 -2.09 -15.99
CA GLU A 205 11.06 -2.35 -17.04
C GLU A 205 10.93 -3.88 -17.17
N ARG A 206 9.86 -4.46 -16.64
CA ARG A 206 9.47 -5.81 -17.07
C ARG A 206 9.22 -5.68 -18.57
N ARG A 207 10.08 -6.29 -19.39
CA ARG A 207 9.82 -6.48 -20.81
C ARG A 207 8.39 -7.04 -20.93
N LYS A 208 7.56 -6.31 -21.67
CA LYS A 208 6.20 -6.72 -22.04
C LYS A 208 6.22 -8.11 -22.65
#